data_AF-A0A4R8XWE9-F1
#
_entry.id   AF-A0A4R8XWE9-F1
#
_cell.length_a   1.000
_cell.length_b   1.000
_cell.length_c   1.000
_cell.angle_alpha   90.00
_cell.angle_beta   90.00
_cell.angle_gamma   90.00
#
_symmetry.space_group_name_H-M   'P 1'
#
loop_
_entity.id
_entity.type
_entity.pdbx_description
1 polymer ?
#
loop_
_entity_poly.entity_id
_entity_poly.type
_entity_poly.pdbx_seq_one_letter_code
_entity_poly.pdbx_strand_id
1 'polypeptide(L)'
;MNASEATPPTIDSRNDLSPLFQTHRPAPSASYAPYAVQTLSTVRRIGVMGDLHGDIEHALQAFGTLADRGVHVILQLGDWGVLWPGRNWQIDLNKVARALARHQMTMFFVEGNHDWHPKLSEYPLDPDGVRWITANIAHLPRGYRTQIGGRFTLAALGGANSIDRKLRKEGLSWWPEEQISGSDLRRLGPQHADVLAGHEAPLMDEADLDRRAQELGFSTDDIAYATESRVMFRCAVLQTRPRLTLGGHYHRFYDQVLPLPGVTHHPTRVVVLDTNGKNRVNLAILDTATLDLEFLYRNGAPAESTFSAPERATDDRLGS
;
A
#
# COMPACT_ATOMS: atom_id res chain seq x y z
N MET A 1 -42.57 -36.64 -47.15
CA MET A 1 -42.29 -35.32 -46.55
C MET A 1 -41.46 -35.58 -45.31
N ASN A 2 -40.13 -35.44 -45.42
CA ASN A 2 -39.19 -35.71 -44.34
C ASN A 2 -39.10 -34.50 -43.42
N ALA A 3 -39.34 -34.72 -42.13
CA ALA A 3 -39.07 -33.75 -41.09
C ALA A 3 -37.55 -33.71 -40.83
N SER A 4 -36.96 -32.54 -40.97
CA SER A 4 -35.58 -32.27 -40.60
C SER A 4 -35.47 -32.15 -39.07
N GLU A 5 -34.70 -33.03 -38.45
CA GLU A 5 -34.26 -32.89 -37.06
C GLU A 5 -33.39 -31.64 -36.90
N ALA A 6 -33.76 -30.75 -35.97
CA ALA A 6 -32.95 -29.62 -35.58
C ALA A 6 -31.88 -30.10 -34.58
N THR A 7 -30.61 -29.89 -34.94
CA THR A 7 -29.45 -30.14 -34.07
C THR A 7 -29.53 -29.27 -32.81
N PRO A 8 -29.30 -29.81 -31.58
CA PRO A 8 -29.27 -28.98 -30.38
C PRO A 8 -28.09 -28.01 -30.41
N PRO A 9 -28.17 -26.84 -29.75
CA PRO A 9 -27.07 -25.91 -29.67
C PRO A 9 -25.88 -26.56 -28.94
N THR A 10 -24.69 -26.41 -29.51
CA THR A 10 -23.42 -26.79 -28.89
C THR A 10 -23.25 -26.03 -27.58
N ILE A 11 -23.25 -26.78 -26.47
CA ILE A 11 -22.86 -26.27 -25.14
C ILE A 11 -21.36 -25.98 -25.19
N ASP A 12 -20.99 -24.71 -25.19
CA ASP A 12 -19.60 -24.28 -25.01
C ASP A 12 -19.21 -24.53 -23.54
N SER A 13 -18.36 -25.53 -23.33
CA SER A 13 -17.86 -25.96 -22.01
C SER A 13 -16.87 -24.97 -21.37
N ARG A 14 -16.86 -23.70 -21.80
CA ARG A 14 -16.07 -22.61 -21.20
C ARG A 14 -16.92 -21.64 -20.38
N ASN A 15 -18.24 -21.83 -20.35
CA ASN A 15 -19.18 -20.90 -19.73
C ASN A 15 -19.90 -21.49 -18.50
N ASP A 16 -19.37 -22.59 -17.95
CA ASP A 16 -19.92 -23.38 -16.84
C ASP A 16 -19.32 -23.03 -15.47
N LEU A 17 -18.41 -22.06 -15.39
CA LEU A 17 -18.01 -21.50 -14.11
C LEU A 17 -19.13 -20.59 -13.59
N SER A 18 -19.70 -20.95 -12.43
CA SER A 18 -20.66 -20.10 -11.73
C SER A 18 -20.13 -18.65 -11.64
N PRO A 19 -20.97 -17.61 -11.79
CA PRO A 19 -20.54 -16.21 -11.74
C PRO A 19 -19.73 -15.83 -10.49
N LEU A 20 -19.79 -16.65 -9.44
CA LEU A 20 -19.14 -16.48 -8.15
C LEU A 20 -17.62 -16.76 -8.15
N PHE A 21 -17.05 -17.29 -9.24
CA PHE A 21 -15.61 -17.60 -9.33
C PHE A 21 -14.94 -17.07 -10.61
N GLN A 22 -15.54 -16.09 -11.29
CA GLN A 22 -14.89 -15.47 -12.44
C GLN A 22 -13.69 -14.66 -11.96
N THR A 23 -12.51 -15.02 -12.46
CA THR A 23 -11.29 -14.21 -12.31
C THR A 23 -11.38 -13.04 -13.28
N HIS A 24 -11.25 -11.81 -12.78
CA HIS A 24 -11.24 -10.59 -13.57
C HIS A 24 -9.84 -10.07 -13.87
N ARG A 25 -8.80 -10.73 -13.36
CA ARG A 25 -7.41 -10.46 -13.71
C ARG A 25 -7.22 -10.38 -15.24
N PRO A 26 -6.75 -9.23 -15.77
CA PRO A 26 -6.49 -9.09 -17.20
C PRO A 26 -5.44 -10.10 -17.70
N ALA A 27 -5.60 -10.55 -18.94
CA ALA A 27 -4.59 -11.37 -19.60
C ALA A 27 -3.26 -10.59 -19.74
N PRO A 28 -2.10 -11.27 -19.74
CA PRO A 28 -0.81 -10.63 -20.00
C PRO A 28 -0.82 -9.85 -21.30
N SER A 29 -0.22 -8.65 -21.29
CA SER A 29 -0.04 -7.86 -22.49
C SER A 29 0.83 -8.62 -23.50
N ALA A 30 0.51 -8.55 -24.79
CA ALA A 30 1.37 -9.08 -25.86
C ALA A 30 2.78 -8.45 -25.89
N SER A 31 3.02 -7.39 -25.11
CA SER A 31 4.29 -6.69 -25.03
C SER A 31 5.34 -7.35 -24.12
N TYR A 32 5.00 -8.45 -23.41
CA TYR A 32 5.95 -9.26 -22.64
C TYR A 32 5.49 -10.72 -22.54
N ALA A 33 6.44 -11.65 -22.34
CA ALA A 33 6.13 -13.06 -22.17
C ALA A 33 5.40 -13.31 -20.84
N PRO A 34 4.38 -14.20 -20.81
CA PRO A 34 3.70 -14.54 -19.57
C PRO A 34 4.64 -15.23 -18.59
N TYR A 35 4.42 -14.99 -17.29
CA TYR A 35 5.13 -15.65 -16.20
C TYR A 35 4.17 -15.92 -15.05
N ALA A 36 4.53 -16.87 -14.20
CA ALA A 36 3.78 -17.17 -12.99
C ALA A 36 3.86 -15.97 -12.04
N VAL A 37 2.70 -15.35 -11.78
CA VAL A 37 2.61 -14.24 -10.83
C VAL A 37 2.64 -14.79 -9.41
N GLN A 38 3.50 -14.20 -8.60
CA GLN A 38 3.67 -14.56 -7.20
C GLN A 38 2.71 -13.73 -6.35
N THR A 39 2.12 -14.37 -5.34
CA THR A 39 1.22 -13.71 -4.39
C THR A 39 1.99 -13.31 -3.13
N LEU A 40 1.43 -12.37 -2.36
CA LEU A 40 1.99 -11.97 -1.06
C LEU A 40 2.10 -13.15 -0.07
N SER A 41 1.27 -14.19 -0.22
CA SER A 41 1.16 -15.26 0.77
C SER A 41 2.31 -16.25 0.81
N THR A 42 3.00 -16.44 -0.32
CA THR A 42 4.03 -17.48 -0.49
C THR A 42 5.45 -16.94 -0.56
N VAL A 43 5.62 -15.63 -0.74
CA VAL A 43 6.95 -15.02 -0.87
C VAL A 43 7.63 -14.88 0.49
N ARG A 44 8.95 -15.03 0.49
CA ARG A 44 9.81 -14.83 1.67
C ARG A 44 10.28 -13.40 1.85
N ARG A 45 10.29 -12.62 0.76
CA ARG A 45 10.71 -11.23 0.73
C ARG A 45 9.73 -10.41 -0.08
N ILE A 46 9.34 -9.28 0.48
CA ILE A 46 8.47 -8.29 -0.16
C ILE A 46 9.26 -7.00 -0.27
N GLY A 47 9.44 -6.47 -1.47
CA GLY A 47 9.94 -5.11 -1.66
C GLY A 47 8.86 -4.13 -1.24
N VAL A 48 9.21 -3.11 -0.47
CA VAL A 48 8.27 -2.10 0.01
C VAL A 48 8.74 -0.74 -0.48
N MET A 49 7.84 0.03 -1.05
CA MET A 49 8.11 1.38 -1.56
C MET A 49 6.85 2.24 -1.45
N GLY A 50 6.96 3.56 -1.49
CA GLY A 50 5.84 4.49 -1.36
C GLY A 50 6.15 5.83 -2.01
N ASP A 51 5.16 6.70 -2.14
CA ASP A 51 5.34 8.12 -2.50
C ASP A 51 6.20 8.31 -3.76
N LEU A 52 5.83 7.62 -4.84
CA LEU A 52 6.53 7.73 -6.11
C LEU A 52 6.11 8.96 -6.92
N HIS A 53 4.89 9.46 -6.72
CA HIS A 53 4.37 10.65 -7.40
C HIS A 53 4.47 10.58 -8.93
N GLY A 54 4.37 9.36 -9.48
CA GLY A 54 4.51 9.09 -10.91
C GLY A 54 5.94 9.20 -11.47
N ASP A 55 6.97 9.16 -10.63
CA ASP A 55 8.37 9.05 -11.03
C ASP A 55 8.70 7.65 -11.53
N ILE A 56 8.46 7.45 -12.83
CA ILE A 56 8.71 6.18 -13.51
C ILE A 56 10.18 5.81 -13.52
N GLU A 57 11.10 6.78 -13.63
CA GLU A 57 12.53 6.47 -13.66
C GLU A 57 12.98 5.87 -12.32
N HIS A 58 12.56 6.48 -11.21
CA HIS A 58 12.84 5.99 -9.88
C HIS A 58 12.24 4.59 -9.67
N ALA A 59 11.00 4.35 -10.09
CA ALA A 59 10.37 3.03 -10.01
C ALA A 59 11.18 1.96 -10.76
N LEU A 60 11.62 2.25 -11.98
CA LEU A 60 12.40 1.33 -12.81
C LEU A 60 13.76 0.99 -12.17
N GLN A 61 14.43 1.95 -11.55
CA GLN A 61 15.68 1.72 -10.80
C GLN A 61 15.43 0.87 -9.55
N ALA A 62 14.35 1.13 -8.82
CA ALA A 62 13.97 0.34 -7.65
C ALA A 62 13.67 -1.12 -8.02
N PHE A 63 13.00 -1.36 -9.15
CA PHE A 63 12.76 -2.73 -9.64
C PHE A 63 14.06 -3.49 -9.91
N GLY A 64 15.05 -2.86 -10.55
CA GLY A 64 16.37 -3.48 -10.74
C GLY A 64 17.04 -3.81 -9.40
N THR A 65 17.08 -2.84 -8.48
CA THR A 65 17.65 -2.98 -7.13
C THR A 65 17.03 -4.13 -6.34
N LEU A 66 15.71 -4.29 -6.41
CA LEU A 66 14.96 -5.35 -5.76
C LEU A 66 15.19 -6.71 -6.45
N ALA A 67 15.24 -6.73 -7.78
CA ALA A 67 15.49 -7.95 -8.56
C ALA A 67 16.87 -8.54 -8.25
N ASP A 68 17.89 -7.69 -8.12
CA ASP A 68 19.25 -8.09 -7.76
C ASP A 68 19.33 -8.74 -6.36
N ARG A 69 18.30 -8.54 -5.53
CA ARG A 69 18.14 -9.16 -4.19
C ARG A 69 17.14 -10.32 -4.16
N GLY A 70 16.70 -10.79 -5.33
CA GLY A 70 15.76 -11.90 -5.46
C GLY A 70 14.35 -11.58 -4.97
N VAL A 71 13.96 -10.31 -4.96
CA VAL A 71 12.59 -9.89 -4.67
C VAL A 71 11.77 -9.96 -5.96
N HIS A 72 10.59 -10.56 -5.88
CA HIS A 72 9.66 -10.68 -7.01
C HIS A 72 8.26 -10.14 -6.72
N VAL A 73 8.00 -9.70 -5.49
CA VAL A 73 6.73 -9.10 -5.09
C VAL A 73 7.02 -7.75 -4.43
N ILE A 74 6.28 -6.73 -4.87
CA ILE A 74 6.40 -5.36 -4.40
C ILE A 74 5.08 -4.95 -3.75
N LEU A 75 5.16 -4.22 -2.64
CA LEU A 75 4.07 -3.52 -2.00
C LEU A 75 4.33 -2.01 -2.06
N GLN A 76 3.55 -1.30 -2.87
CA GLN A 76 3.56 0.16 -2.97
C GLN A 76 2.57 0.78 -1.98
N LEU A 77 3.05 1.67 -1.12
CA LEU A 77 2.35 2.24 0.05
C LEU A 77 1.66 3.57 -0.28
N GLY A 78 0.86 3.62 -1.35
CA GLY A 78 0.16 4.83 -1.77
C GLY A 78 1.00 5.82 -2.57
N ASP A 79 0.34 6.90 -2.99
CA ASP A 79 0.87 7.99 -3.80
C ASP A 79 1.74 7.48 -4.96
N TRP A 80 1.20 6.48 -5.66
CA TRP A 80 1.89 5.90 -6.79
C TRP A 80 1.93 6.89 -7.96
N GLY A 81 0.83 7.63 -8.17
CA GLY A 81 0.78 8.76 -9.09
C GLY A 81 0.86 8.37 -10.58
N VAL A 82 0.71 7.09 -10.91
CA VAL A 82 0.64 6.61 -12.30
C VAL A 82 -0.79 6.71 -12.83
N LEU A 83 -1.78 6.20 -12.10
CA LEU A 83 -3.20 6.33 -12.47
C LEU A 83 -3.70 7.71 -12.05
N TRP A 84 -3.51 8.71 -12.92
CA TRP A 84 -3.89 10.10 -12.65
C TRP A 84 -4.59 10.74 -13.86
N PRO A 85 -5.70 11.49 -13.67
CA PRO A 85 -6.42 12.14 -14.75
C PRO A 85 -5.56 13.12 -15.55
N GLY A 86 -5.83 13.24 -16.85
CA GLY A 86 -5.15 14.20 -17.73
C GLY A 86 -3.71 13.86 -18.08
N ARG A 87 -3.13 12.81 -17.49
CA ARG A 87 -1.86 12.21 -17.93
C ARG A 87 -2.13 11.08 -18.92
N ASN A 88 -1.13 10.75 -19.74
CA ASN A 88 -1.12 9.52 -20.54
C ASN A 88 -0.87 8.29 -19.66
N TRP A 89 -1.65 8.13 -18.60
CA TRP A 89 -1.44 7.14 -17.55
C TRP A 89 -1.44 5.71 -18.08
N GLN A 90 -2.18 5.40 -19.16
CA GLN A 90 -2.15 4.09 -19.78
C GLN A 90 -0.77 3.77 -20.37
N ILE A 91 -0.09 4.77 -20.95
CA ILE A 91 1.27 4.59 -21.49
C ILE A 91 2.24 4.31 -20.34
N ASP A 92 2.15 5.06 -19.26
CA ASP A 92 3.04 4.90 -18.11
C ASP A 92 2.76 3.59 -17.35
N LEU A 93 1.48 3.23 -17.18
CA LEU A 93 1.05 1.93 -16.66
C LEU A 93 1.64 0.77 -17.49
N ASN A 94 1.58 0.85 -18.81
CA ASN A 94 2.17 -0.15 -19.71
C ASN A 94 3.70 -0.18 -19.63
N LYS A 95 4.37 0.96 -19.41
CA LYS A 95 5.82 0.99 -19.17
C LYS A 95 6.18 0.29 -17.86
N VAL A 96 5.45 0.57 -16.78
CA VAL A 96 5.66 -0.08 -15.47
C VAL A 96 5.39 -1.58 -15.55
N ALA A 97 4.26 -1.99 -16.14
CA ALA A 97 3.91 -3.41 -16.30
C ALA A 97 4.99 -4.18 -17.07
N ARG A 98 5.52 -3.61 -18.17
CA ARG A 98 6.65 -4.21 -18.90
C ARG A 98 7.94 -4.26 -18.08
N ALA A 99 8.20 -3.23 -17.28
CA ALA A 99 9.39 -3.19 -16.43
C ALA A 99 9.36 -4.27 -15.35
N LEU A 100 8.22 -4.42 -14.66
CA LEU A 100 7.98 -5.51 -13.71
C LEU A 100 8.15 -6.88 -14.39
N ALA A 101 7.60 -7.04 -15.60
CA ALA A 101 7.69 -8.30 -16.34
C ALA A 101 9.12 -8.73 -16.69
N ARG A 102 10.03 -7.78 -16.98
CA ARG A 102 11.45 -8.08 -17.23
C ARG A 102 12.14 -8.77 -16.05
N HIS A 103 11.65 -8.53 -14.83
CA HIS A 103 12.15 -9.11 -13.59
C HIS A 103 11.20 -10.18 -13.01
N GLN A 104 10.17 -10.57 -13.76
CA GLN A 104 9.09 -11.47 -13.33
C GLN A 104 8.44 -11.03 -12.01
N MET A 105 8.30 -9.72 -11.82
CA MET A 105 7.78 -9.10 -10.61
C MET A 105 6.27 -8.92 -10.64
N THR A 106 5.64 -8.91 -9.48
CA THR A 106 4.25 -8.50 -9.29
C THR A 106 4.22 -7.34 -8.31
N MET A 107 3.46 -6.29 -8.62
CA MET A 107 3.30 -5.16 -7.72
C MET A 107 1.87 -5.09 -7.20
N PHE A 108 1.74 -5.12 -5.88
CA PHE A 108 0.53 -4.78 -5.15
C PHE A 108 0.65 -3.35 -4.64
N PHE A 109 -0.44 -2.61 -4.57
CA PHE A 109 -0.43 -1.27 -3.98
C PHE A 109 -1.67 -0.99 -3.15
N VAL A 110 -1.50 -0.26 -2.05
CA VAL A 110 -2.60 0.46 -1.40
C VAL A 110 -2.66 1.86 -2.00
N GLU A 111 -3.83 2.46 -2.02
CA GLU A 111 -4.01 3.82 -2.52
C GLU A 111 -3.58 4.86 -1.46
N GLY A 112 -3.02 5.98 -1.90
CA GLY A 112 -2.76 7.17 -1.09
C GLY A 112 -3.78 8.29 -1.34
N ASN A 113 -3.46 9.51 -0.93
CA ASN A 113 -4.31 10.68 -1.18
C ASN A 113 -4.11 11.26 -2.59
N HIS A 114 -3.02 10.90 -3.27
CA HIS A 114 -2.74 11.24 -4.66
C HIS A 114 -2.89 10.06 -5.64
N ASP A 115 -3.90 9.23 -5.40
CA ASP A 115 -4.36 8.21 -6.35
C ASP A 115 -5.82 8.46 -6.77
N TRP A 116 -6.19 8.00 -7.97
CA TRP A 116 -7.51 8.26 -8.55
C TRP A 116 -8.59 7.31 -8.01
N HIS A 117 -9.07 7.56 -6.79
CA HIS A 117 -10.01 6.70 -6.04
C HIS A 117 -11.25 6.23 -6.83
N PRO A 118 -12.01 7.10 -7.52
CA PRO A 118 -13.12 6.66 -8.37
C PRO A 118 -12.68 5.68 -9.46
N LYS A 119 -11.53 5.92 -10.09
CA LYS A 119 -11.03 5.05 -11.17
C LYS A 119 -10.65 3.68 -10.66
N LEU A 120 -10.02 3.60 -9.50
CA LEU A 120 -9.69 2.32 -8.86
C LEU A 120 -10.95 1.50 -8.56
N SER A 121 -12.04 2.17 -8.17
CA SER A 121 -13.32 1.53 -7.85
C SER A 121 -14.03 0.92 -9.07
N GLU A 122 -13.67 1.32 -10.29
CA GLU A 122 -14.20 0.73 -11.53
C GLU A 122 -13.63 -0.67 -11.83
N TYR A 123 -12.46 -1.01 -11.30
CA TYR A 123 -11.84 -2.33 -11.53
C TYR A 123 -12.53 -3.38 -10.66
N PRO A 124 -13.01 -4.50 -11.20
CA PRO A 124 -13.70 -5.52 -10.41
C PRO A 124 -12.78 -6.15 -9.36
N LEU A 125 -13.38 -6.65 -8.27
CA LEU A 125 -12.70 -7.47 -7.28
C LEU A 125 -12.64 -8.91 -7.80
N ASP A 126 -11.45 -9.51 -7.76
CA ASP A 126 -11.30 -10.95 -7.91
C ASP A 126 -11.81 -11.68 -6.65
N PRO A 127 -12.07 -12.99 -6.73
CA PRO A 127 -12.51 -13.79 -5.58
C PRO A 127 -11.57 -13.75 -4.37
N ASP A 128 -10.29 -13.43 -4.60
CA ASP A 128 -9.27 -13.25 -3.55
C ASP A 128 -9.33 -11.85 -2.89
N GLY A 129 -10.22 -10.97 -3.35
CA GLY A 129 -10.40 -9.61 -2.83
C GLY A 129 -9.43 -8.58 -3.41
N VAL A 130 -8.64 -8.92 -4.42
CA VAL A 130 -7.70 -8.02 -5.10
C VAL A 130 -8.36 -7.37 -6.31
N ARG A 131 -8.01 -6.10 -6.62
CA ARG A 131 -8.40 -5.43 -7.88
C ARG A 131 -7.24 -5.42 -8.85
N TRP A 132 -7.26 -6.28 -9.85
CA TRP A 132 -6.21 -6.32 -10.87
C TRP A 132 -6.36 -5.18 -11.88
N ILE A 133 -5.32 -4.34 -11.99
CA ILE A 133 -5.26 -3.22 -12.95
C ILE A 133 -4.64 -3.71 -14.26
N THR A 134 -3.61 -4.56 -14.16
CA THR A 134 -2.99 -5.29 -15.27
C THR A 134 -2.78 -6.74 -14.84
N ALA A 135 -2.18 -7.57 -15.70
CA ALA A 135 -1.83 -8.94 -15.33
C ALA A 135 -0.77 -9.03 -14.19
N ASN A 136 -0.05 -7.95 -13.85
CA ASN A 136 1.03 -7.97 -12.85
C ASN A 136 1.03 -6.76 -11.90
N ILE A 137 -0.03 -5.95 -11.93
CA ILE A 137 -0.23 -4.80 -11.06
C ILE A 137 -1.63 -4.89 -10.46
N ALA A 138 -1.73 -4.86 -9.15
CA ALA A 138 -2.97 -5.06 -8.42
C ALA A 138 -3.12 -4.05 -7.27
N HIS A 139 -4.32 -3.52 -7.12
CA HIS A 139 -4.73 -2.70 -5.98
C HIS A 139 -5.23 -3.62 -4.85
N LEU A 140 -4.81 -3.32 -3.62
CA LEU A 140 -5.28 -3.93 -2.38
C LEU A 140 -6.31 -2.99 -1.73
N PRO A 141 -7.62 -3.28 -1.84
CA PRO A 141 -8.66 -2.44 -1.28
C PRO A 141 -8.58 -2.34 0.24
N ARG A 142 -9.11 -1.25 0.80
CA ARG A 142 -9.26 -1.08 2.25
C ARG A 142 -10.00 -2.28 2.87
N GLY A 143 -9.35 -2.88 3.85
CA GLY A 143 -9.82 -4.08 4.54
C GLY A 143 -9.38 -5.40 3.92
N TYR A 144 -8.60 -5.39 2.84
CA TYR A 144 -7.96 -6.60 2.32
C TYR A 144 -7.04 -7.21 3.38
N ARG A 145 -7.04 -8.55 3.48
CA ARG A 145 -6.21 -9.31 4.41
C ARG A 145 -5.65 -10.54 3.72
N THR A 146 -4.42 -10.90 4.05
CA THR A 146 -3.77 -12.11 3.54
C THR A 146 -2.76 -12.64 4.56
N GLN A 147 -2.42 -13.92 4.46
CA GLN A 147 -1.17 -14.40 5.04
C GLN A 147 0.02 -13.84 4.25
N ILE A 148 1.17 -13.72 4.89
CA ILE A 148 2.50 -13.49 4.30
C ILE A 148 3.50 -14.47 4.93
N GLY A 149 4.42 -14.99 4.13
CA GLY A 149 5.41 -16.00 4.58
C GLY A 149 4.80 -17.27 5.18
N GLY A 150 3.53 -17.57 4.88
CA GLY A 150 2.77 -18.69 5.46
C GLY A 150 2.50 -18.61 6.97
N ARG A 151 2.85 -17.51 7.64
CA ARG A 151 2.75 -17.40 9.11
C ARG A 151 2.07 -16.12 9.58
N PHE A 152 2.53 -14.97 9.10
CA PHE A 152 2.04 -13.68 9.58
C PHE A 152 0.85 -13.22 8.75
N THR A 153 0.04 -12.35 9.33
CA THR A 153 -1.09 -11.70 8.65
C THR A 153 -0.71 -10.29 8.22
N LEU A 154 -1.02 -9.91 6.97
CA LEU A 154 -0.99 -8.54 6.49
C LEU A 154 -2.44 -8.05 6.30
N ALA A 155 -2.71 -6.82 6.73
CA ALA A 155 -3.95 -6.11 6.44
C ALA A 155 -3.64 -4.79 5.72
N ALA A 156 -4.50 -4.41 4.78
CA ALA A 156 -4.34 -3.21 3.95
C ALA A 156 -5.36 -2.13 4.32
N LEU A 157 -4.90 -0.90 4.49
CA LEU A 157 -5.72 0.28 4.74
C LEU A 157 -5.08 1.50 4.07
N GLY A 158 -5.37 1.68 2.78
CA GLY A 158 -5.01 2.89 2.05
C GLY A 158 -5.85 4.11 2.45
N GLY A 159 -5.57 5.24 1.80
CA GLY A 159 -6.15 6.55 2.08
C GLY A 159 -5.30 7.38 3.04
N ALA A 160 -5.40 8.69 2.85
CA ALA A 160 -4.92 9.76 3.73
C ALA A 160 -5.63 11.04 3.27
N ASN A 161 -5.65 12.09 4.10
CA ASN A 161 -6.28 13.35 3.71
C ASN A 161 -5.27 14.34 3.12
N SER A 162 -5.60 14.89 1.96
CA SER A 162 -4.84 15.95 1.30
C SER A 162 -4.98 17.26 2.08
N ILE A 163 -3.96 17.62 2.87
CA ILE A 163 -3.93 18.90 3.59
C ILE A 163 -4.03 20.10 2.64
N ASP A 164 -3.61 19.93 1.39
CA ASP A 164 -3.69 20.94 0.35
C ASP A 164 -5.02 20.92 -0.46
N ARG A 165 -6.08 20.24 0.02
CA ARG A 165 -7.35 20.10 -0.74
C ARG A 165 -7.93 21.43 -1.23
N LYS A 166 -7.77 22.53 -0.49
CA LYS A 166 -8.30 23.86 -0.87
C LYS A 166 -7.64 24.41 -2.13
N LEU A 167 -6.46 23.90 -2.49
CA LEU A 167 -5.72 24.25 -3.71
C LEU A 167 -6.04 23.30 -4.87
N ARG A 168 -6.90 22.31 -4.65
CA ARG A 168 -7.24 21.25 -5.62
C ARG A 168 -8.65 21.42 -6.15
N LYS A 169 -8.96 20.64 -7.19
CA LYS A 169 -10.28 20.60 -7.82
C LYS A 169 -10.89 19.22 -7.63
N GLU A 170 -12.03 19.18 -6.95
CA GLU A 170 -12.81 17.96 -6.76
C GLU A 170 -13.12 17.28 -8.11
N GLY A 171 -12.94 15.96 -8.14
CA GLY A 171 -13.16 15.14 -9.34
C GLY A 171 -12.00 15.18 -10.35
N LEU A 172 -10.99 16.04 -10.15
CA LEU A 172 -9.84 16.16 -11.05
C LEU A 172 -8.50 15.88 -10.36
N SER A 173 -8.24 16.55 -9.23
CA SER A 173 -6.98 16.44 -8.50
C SER A 173 -7.17 16.16 -7.01
N TRP A 174 -8.42 16.01 -6.57
CA TRP A 174 -8.83 15.66 -5.22
C TRP A 174 -10.15 14.89 -5.27
N TRP A 175 -10.32 13.95 -4.33
CA TRP A 175 -11.50 13.12 -4.18
C TRP A 175 -11.79 12.92 -2.70
N PRO A 176 -13.03 13.17 -2.21
CA PRO A 176 -13.38 12.95 -0.81
C PRO A 176 -13.22 11.49 -0.36
N GLU A 177 -13.19 10.54 -1.29
CA GLU A 177 -12.92 9.12 -1.04
C GLU A 177 -11.54 8.84 -0.45
N GLU A 178 -10.58 9.78 -0.51
CA GLU A 178 -9.27 9.66 0.13
C GLU A 178 -9.37 9.46 1.66
N GLN A 179 -10.43 10.00 2.29
CA GLN A 179 -10.68 9.88 3.72
C GLN A 179 -11.01 8.44 4.10
N ILE A 180 -10.29 7.93 5.10
CA ILE A 180 -10.56 6.64 5.71
C ILE A 180 -11.89 6.74 6.47
N SER A 181 -12.85 5.88 6.13
CA SER A 181 -14.19 5.92 6.71
C SER A 181 -14.41 4.87 7.79
N GLY A 182 -15.43 5.06 8.64
CA GLY A 182 -15.84 4.03 9.60
C GLY A 182 -16.29 2.72 8.93
N SER A 183 -16.71 2.79 7.65
CA SER A 183 -17.01 1.60 6.87
C SER A 183 -15.76 0.81 6.49
N ASP A 184 -14.63 1.48 6.30
CA ASP A 184 -13.34 0.87 6.00
C ASP A 184 -12.80 0.15 7.24
N LEU A 185 -12.94 0.75 8.43
CA LEU A 185 -12.59 0.10 9.69
C LEU A 185 -13.43 -1.15 9.98
N ARG A 186 -14.73 -1.11 9.67
CA ARG A 186 -15.60 -2.28 9.78
C ARG A 186 -15.18 -3.40 8.82
N ARG A 187 -14.79 -3.05 7.59
CA ARG A 187 -14.27 -4.01 6.59
C ARG A 187 -12.92 -4.60 7.01
N LEU A 188 -12.04 -3.78 7.57
CA LEU A 188 -10.74 -4.21 8.09
C LEU A 188 -10.89 -5.23 9.22
N GLY A 189 -11.93 -5.10 10.04
CA GLY A 189 -12.24 -6.00 11.14
C GLY A 189 -11.34 -5.84 12.36
N PRO A 190 -11.72 -6.44 13.50
CA PRO A 190 -10.98 -6.32 14.77
C PRO A 190 -9.87 -7.36 14.94
N GLN A 191 -9.70 -8.28 13.98
CA GLN A 191 -8.72 -9.35 14.10
C GLN A 191 -7.30 -8.80 14.08
N HIS A 192 -6.42 -9.41 14.88
CA HIS A 192 -4.99 -9.12 14.91
C HIS A 192 -4.40 -9.14 13.50
N ALA A 193 -3.59 -8.15 13.17
CA ALA A 193 -2.81 -8.08 11.94
C ALA A 193 -1.33 -7.89 12.29
N ASP A 194 -0.43 -8.84 12.05
CA ASP A 194 1.00 -8.62 12.28
C ASP A 194 1.57 -7.41 11.55
N VAL A 195 1.13 -7.18 10.30
CA VAL A 195 1.48 -6.02 9.49
C VAL A 195 0.21 -5.26 9.08
N LEU A 196 0.16 -3.96 9.38
CA LEU A 196 -0.84 -3.04 8.79
C LEU A 196 -0.14 -2.15 7.76
N ALA A 197 -0.42 -2.40 6.48
CA ALA A 197 0.10 -1.61 5.37
C ALA A 197 -0.93 -0.55 4.98
N GLY A 198 -0.48 0.70 4.89
CA GLY A 198 -1.29 1.83 4.48
C GLY A 198 -0.47 2.89 3.78
N HIS A 199 -1.09 4.05 3.57
CA HIS A 199 -0.38 5.25 3.16
C HIS A 199 -0.20 6.20 4.34
N GLU A 200 -1.25 6.34 5.16
CA GLU A 200 -1.22 7.04 6.44
C GLU A 200 -0.39 6.29 7.51
N ALA A 201 -0.04 6.99 8.61
CA ALA A 201 0.71 6.42 9.73
C ALA A 201 0.08 6.78 11.09
N PRO A 202 0.23 5.93 12.12
CA PRO A 202 -0.15 6.31 13.48
C PRO A 202 0.90 7.31 14.00
N LEU A 203 0.46 8.54 14.28
CA LEU A 203 1.39 9.61 14.58
C LEU A 203 2.05 9.51 15.96
N MET A 204 3.29 9.95 16.00
CA MET A 204 4.17 9.94 17.18
C MET A 204 4.29 11.32 17.84
N ASP A 205 4.11 12.39 17.04
CA ASP A 205 4.08 13.80 17.48
C ASP A 205 3.10 14.61 16.60
N GLU A 206 1.82 14.60 16.96
CA GLU A 206 0.76 15.34 16.24
C GLU A 206 0.98 16.86 16.34
N ALA A 207 1.53 17.34 17.46
CA ALA A 207 1.75 18.77 17.68
C ALA A 207 2.86 19.33 16.77
N ASP A 208 3.95 18.58 16.55
CA ASP A 208 4.99 18.97 15.58
C ASP A 208 4.43 19.09 14.16
N LEU A 209 3.60 18.14 13.74
CA LEU A 209 3.01 18.14 12.40
C LEU A 209 2.06 19.32 12.19
N ASP A 210 1.20 19.60 13.16
CA ASP A 210 0.27 20.72 13.10
C ASP A 210 1.03 22.06 13.11
N ARG A 211 2.04 22.20 13.98
CA ARG A 211 2.93 23.38 13.99
C ARG A 211 3.59 23.61 12.64
N ARG A 212 4.18 22.56 12.06
CA ARG A 212 4.84 22.65 10.74
C ARG A 212 3.86 22.96 9.62
N ALA A 213 2.64 22.42 9.67
CA ALA A 213 1.61 22.76 8.71
C ALA A 213 1.22 24.26 8.80
N GLN A 214 1.10 24.80 10.01
CA GLN A 214 0.88 26.25 10.22
C GLN A 214 2.05 27.09 9.69
N GLU A 215 3.29 26.67 9.92
CA GLU A 215 4.50 27.33 9.40
C GLU A 215 4.53 27.36 7.85
N LEU A 216 3.94 26.34 7.21
CA LEU A 216 3.76 26.26 5.76
C LEU A 216 2.54 27.05 5.26
N GLY A 217 1.77 27.67 6.15
CA GLY A 217 0.63 28.52 5.81
C GLY A 217 -0.71 27.80 5.64
N PHE A 218 -0.81 26.53 6.05
CA PHE A 218 -2.10 25.81 6.03
C PHE A 218 -3.05 26.33 7.10
N SER A 219 -4.35 26.40 6.77
CA SER A 219 -5.37 26.89 7.70
C SER A 219 -5.73 25.84 8.75
N THR A 220 -6.38 26.27 9.85
CA THR A 220 -6.89 25.35 10.87
C THR A 220 -7.84 24.30 10.30
N ASP A 221 -8.66 24.64 9.30
CA ASP A 221 -9.55 23.66 8.67
C ASP A 221 -8.80 22.61 7.84
N ASP A 222 -7.68 23.00 7.23
CA ASP A 222 -6.86 22.08 6.43
C ASP A 222 -6.18 21.07 7.35
N ILE A 223 -5.66 21.56 8.47
CA ILE A 223 -5.06 20.74 9.53
C ILE A 223 -6.10 19.84 10.19
N ALA A 224 -7.30 20.36 10.47
CA ALA A 224 -8.40 19.57 11.02
C ALA A 224 -8.81 18.46 10.06
N TYR A 225 -8.90 18.75 8.76
CA TYR A 225 -9.17 17.74 7.75
C TYR A 225 -8.07 16.68 7.69
N ALA A 226 -6.79 17.07 7.64
CA ALA A 226 -5.68 16.11 7.71
C ALA A 226 -5.72 15.27 8.99
N THR A 227 -6.18 15.83 10.11
CA THR A 227 -6.34 15.10 11.38
C THR A 227 -7.34 13.96 11.30
N GLU A 228 -8.40 14.10 10.50
CA GLU A 228 -9.45 13.08 10.41
C GLU A 228 -8.93 11.73 9.87
N SER A 229 -8.03 11.71 8.88
CA SER A 229 -7.45 10.46 8.38
C SER A 229 -6.57 9.80 9.42
N ARG A 230 -5.80 10.62 10.16
CA ARG A 230 -4.86 10.19 11.21
C ARG A 230 -5.58 9.53 12.38
N VAL A 231 -6.70 10.12 12.82
CA VAL A 231 -7.57 9.54 13.84
C VAL A 231 -8.09 8.17 13.38
N MET A 232 -8.53 8.06 12.14
CA MET A 232 -9.07 6.82 11.60
C MET A 232 -8.01 5.73 11.45
N PHE A 233 -6.80 6.08 11.00
CA PHE A 233 -5.68 5.14 10.95
C PHE A 233 -5.24 4.70 12.35
N ARG A 234 -5.23 5.61 13.33
CA ARG A 234 -4.98 5.26 14.73
C ARG A 234 -6.03 4.30 15.27
N CYS A 235 -7.31 4.49 14.95
CA CYS A 235 -8.35 3.52 15.29
C CYS A 235 -8.07 2.14 14.68
N ALA A 236 -7.59 2.08 13.43
CA ALA A 236 -7.18 0.83 12.80
C ALA A 236 -6.02 0.13 13.53
N VAL A 237 -5.03 0.90 13.99
CA VAL A 237 -3.91 0.38 14.78
C VAL A 237 -4.39 -0.14 16.13
N LEU A 238 -5.25 0.59 16.83
CA LEU A 238 -5.79 0.15 18.12
C LEU A 238 -6.70 -1.09 17.98
N GLN A 239 -7.48 -1.20 16.90
CA GLN A 239 -8.38 -2.33 16.69
C GLN A 239 -7.62 -3.60 16.25
N THR A 240 -6.59 -3.48 15.40
CA THR A 240 -5.85 -4.62 14.84
C THR A 240 -4.54 -4.95 15.55
N ARG A 241 -4.07 -4.07 16.45
CA ARG A 241 -2.86 -4.22 17.30
C ARG A 241 -1.63 -4.74 16.55
N PRO A 242 -1.20 -4.07 15.46
CA PRO A 242 -0.15 -4.60 14.62
C PRO A 242 1.22 -4.57 15.28
N ARG A 243 2.07 -5.53 14.89
CA ARG A 243 3.48 -5.56 15.30
C ARG A 243 4.28 -4.55 14.49
N LEU A 244 3.90 -4.36 13.22
CA LEU A 244 4.52 -3.44 12.27
C LEU A 244 3.43 -2.66 11.52
N THR A 245 3.61 -1.35 11.41
CA THR A 245 2.88 -0.50 10.45
C THR A 245 3.85 -0.03 9.37
N LEU A 246 3.38 -0.02 8.13
CA LEU A 246 4.10 0.45 6.96
C LEU A 246 3.28 1.55 6.30
N GLY A 247 3.84 2.76 6.20
CA GLY A 247 3.17 3.92 5.60
C GLY A 247 4.13 4.83 4.81
N GLY A 248 3.59 5.95 4.35
CA GLY A 248 4.26 6.99 3.56
C GLY A 248 3.69 8.38 3.91
N HIS A 249 3.27 9.16 2.91
CA HIS A 249 2.49 10.40 3.02
C HIS A 249 3.25 11.63 3.53
N TYR A 250 4.07 11.47 4.57
CA TYR A 250 4.74 12.59 5.25
C TYR A 250 6.04 13.04 4.58
N HIS A 251 6.48 12.34 3.53
CA HIS A 251 7.73 12.57 2.80
C HIS A 251 8.94 12.69 3.76
N ARG A 252 8.96 11.80 4.76
CA ARG A 252 9.99 11.73 5.79
C ARG A 252 10.09 10.31 6.28
N PHE A 253 11.33 9.82 6.32
CA PHE A 253 11.62 8.53 6.89
C PHE A 253 11.45 8.55 8.41
N TYR A 254 10.68 7.60 8.93
CA TYR A 254 10.58 7.30 10.35
C TYR A 254 10.66 5.79 10.57
N ASP A 255 11.38 5.38 11.60
CA ASP A 255 11.41 4.01 12.12
C ASP A 255 11.51 4.06 13.64
N GLN A 256 10.39 3.86 14.33
CA GLN A 256 10.32 3.94 15.79
C GLN A 256 9.43 2.85 16.35
N VAL A 257 9.61 2.56 17.63
CA VAL A 257 8.79 1.61 18.37
C VAL A 257 7.92 2.37 19.35
N LEU A 258 6.60 2.33 19.14
CA LEU A 258 5.63 3.05 19.95
C LEU A 258 4.87 2.11 20.89
N PRO A 259 4.67 2.50 22.16
CA PRO A 259 3.68 1.86 23.00
C PRO A 259 2.28 2.19 22.48
N LEU A 260 1.41 1.19 22.38
CA LEU A 260 0.00 1.43 22.08
C LEU A 260 -0.77 1.69 23.39
N PRO A 261 -1.58 2.75 23.47
CA PRO A 261 -2.45 2.98 24.62
C PRO A 261 -3.32 1.75 24.93
N GLY A 262 -3.28 1.27 26.16
CA GLY A 262 -4.05 0.10 26.60
C GLY A 262 -3.46 -1.26 26.19
N VAL A 263 -2.24 -1.32 25.63
CA VAL A 263 -1.53 -2.57 25.31
C VAL A 263 -0.18 -2.59 26.04
N THR A 264 -0.05 -3.42 27.07
CA THR A 264 1.11 -3.41 27.98
C THR A 264 2.29 -4.27 27.52
N HIS A 265 2.10 -5.20 26.57
CA HIS A 265 3.12 -6.22 26.26
C HIS A 265 3.54 -6.31 24.78
N HIS A 266 2.98 -5.47 23.90
CA HIS A 266 3.25 -5.51 22.46
C HIS A 266 3.28 -4.09 21.87
N PRO A 267 4.46 -3.43 21.84
CA PRO A 267 4.58 -2.18 21.13
C PRO A 267 4.46 -2.42 19.61
N THR A 268 4.11 -1.36 18.89
CA THR A 268 4.05 -1.37 17.42
C THR A 268 5.29 -0.67 16.88
N ARG A 269 6.02 -1.35 15.99
CA ARG A 269 7.03 -0.68 15.17
C ARG A 269 6.32 0.11 14.06
N VAL A 270 6.60 1.40 13.98
CA VAL A 270 6.02 2.32 13.02
C VAL A 270 7.09 2.74 12.03
N VAL A 271 6.88 2.34 10.78
CA VAL A 271 7.78 2.67 9.67
C VAL A 271 7.03 3.52 8.65
N VAL A 272 7.56 4.70 8.40
CA VAL A 272 7.09 5.62 7.37
C VAL A 272 8.22 5.82 6.39
N LEU A 273 7.98 5.52 5.11
CA LEU A 273 8.97 5.74 4.06
C LEU A 273 8.99 7.21 3.63
N ASP A 274 10.15 7.66 3.17
CA ASP A 274 10.31 8.97 2.55
C ASP A 274 9.74 8.95 1.12
N THR A 275 9.67 10.11 0.47
CA THR A 275 9.31 10.26 -0.93
C THR A 275 10.42 9.78 -1.86
N ASN A 276 10.13 9.61 -3.16
CA ASN A 276 11.12 9.30 -4.18
C ASN A 276 12.28 10.34 -4.19
N GLY A 277 13.46 9.89 -4.62
CA GLY A 277 14.66 10.71 -4.64
C GLY A 277 15.94 9.91 -4.42
N LYS A 278 17.08 10.52 -4.79
CA LYS A 278 18.39 9.83 -4.82
C LYS A 278 18.87 9.41 -3.42
N ASN A 279 18.72 10.29 -2.43
CA ASN A 279 19.21 10.11 -1.06
C ASN A 279 18.04 10.05 -0.06
N ARG A 280 16.96 9.38 -0.45
CA ARG A 280 15.73 9.24 0.32
C ARG A 280 15.52 7.78 0.67
N VAL A 281 15.15 7.50 1.92
CA VAL A 281 14.82 6.14 2.37
C VAL A 281 13.37 5.84 1.98
N ASN A 282 13.19 5.56 0.70
CA ASN A 282 11.88 5.29 0.07
C ASN A 282 11.68 3.79 -0.25
N LEU A 283 12.71 2.97 -0.06
CA LEU A 283 12.75 1.57 -0.46
C LEU A 283 13.14 0.71 0.75
N ALA A 284 12.45 -0.41 0.92
CA ALA A 284 12.81 -1.42 1.91
C ALA A 284 12.55 -2.83 1.40
N ILE A 285 13.09 -3.83 2.10
CA ILE A 285 12.77 -5.25 1.90
C ILE A 285 12.29 -5.80 3.23
N LEU A 286 11.06 -6.30 3.24
CA LEU A 286 10.45 -7.00 4.36
C LEU A 286 10.75 -8.49 4.27
N ASP A 287 11.38 -9.05 5.30
CA ASP A 287 11.49 -10.50 5.48
C ASP A 287 10.21 -11.03 6.12
N THR A 288 9.49 -11.91 5.42
CA THR A 288 8.19 -12.41 5.89
C THR A 288 8.31 -13.57 6.90
N ALA A 289 9.52 -14.00 7.24
CA ALA A 289 9.76 -14.98 8.29
C ALA A 289 10.05 -14.32 9.65
N THR A 290 10.56 -13.08 9.65
CA THR A 290 10.91 -12.35 10.88
C THR A 290 10.17 -11.03 11.08
N LEU A 291 9.65 -10.43 10.00
CA LEU A 291 9.16 -9.04 9.90
C LEU A 291 10.26 -7.98 10.03
N ASP A 292 11.52 -8.36 9.82
CA ASP A 292 12.62 -7.40 9.74
C ASP A 292 12.60 -6.64 8.41
N LEU A 293 13.20 -5.45 8.43
CA LEU A 293 13.27 -4.54 7.28
C LEU A 293 14.73 -4.19 6.98
N GLU A 294 15.15 -4.41 5.74
CA GLU A 294 16.37 -3.83 5.16
C GLU A 294 15.98 -2.54 4.45
N PHE A 295 16.47 -1.39 4.91
CA PHE A 295 16.21 -0.09 4.28
C PHE A 295 17.27 0.24 3.24
N LEU A 296 16.82 0.84 2.14
CA LEU A 296 17.63 1.09 0.97
C LEU A 296 17.39 2.49 0.41
N TYR A 297 18.44 3.08 -0.14
CA TYR A 297 18.29 4.12 -1.15
C TYR A 297 17.94 3.49 -2.50
N ARG A 298 17.40 4.29 -3.43
CA ARG A 298 16.96 3.79 -4.75
C ARG A 298 18.04 3.12 -5.59
N ASN A 299 19.31 3.41 -5.31
CA ASN A 299 20.47 2.82 -5.97
C ASN A 299 20.93 1.51 -5.31
N GLY A 300 20.20 1.02 -4.30
CA GLY A 300 20.53 -0.20 -3.58
C GLY A 300 21.61 -0.04 -2.51
N ALA A 301 22.08 1.17 -2.22
CA ALA A 301 22.93 1.38 -1.05
C ALA A 301 22.09 1.18 0.23
N PRO A 302 22.60 0.49 1.25
CA PRO A 302 21.94 0.40 2.55
C PRO A 302 21.70 1.77 3.15
N ALA A 303 20.52 1.97 3.73
CA ALA A 303 20.21 3.11 4.56
C ALA A 303 20.21 2.68 6.03
N GLU A 304 20.89 3.43 6.89
CA GLU A 304 20.86 3.18 8.33
C GLU A 304 19.52 3.65 8.90
N SER A 305 18.85 2.81 9.70
CA SER A 305 17.78 3.29 10.56
C SER A 305 18.42 3.88 11.81
N THR A 306 18.17 5.15 12.12
CA THR A 306 18.41 5.65 13.48
C THR A 306 17.30 5.06 14.37
N PHE A 307 17.48 3.83 14.83
CA PHE A 307 16.56 3.15 15.72
C PHE A 307 16.55 3.90 17.07
N SER A 308 15.50 4.68 17.33
CA SER A 308 15.29 5.30 18.63
C SER A 308 14.35 4.40 19.45
N ALA A 309 14.94 3.64 20.39
CA ALA A 309 14.15 2.94 21.40
C ALA A 309 13.53 3.96 22.38
N PRO A 310 12.34 3.70 22.93
CA PRO A 310 11.82 4.53 24.01
C PRO A 310 12.77 4.47 25.21
N GLU A 311 13.18 5.64 25.70
CA GLU A 311 14.00 5.78 26.89
C GLU A 311 13.31 5.04 28.05
N ARG A 312 13.97 4.02 28.61
CA ARG A 312 13.47 3.38 29.83
C ARG A 312 13.48 4.47 30.91
N ALA A 313 12.30 4.91 31.35
CA ALA A 313 12.18 5.64 32.59
C ALA A 313 12.73 4.73 33.71
N THR A 314 13.98 4.94 34.10
CA THR A 314 14.52 4.38 35.33
C THR A 314 13.81 5.09 36.48
N ASP A 315 12.81 4.42 37.03
CA ASP A 315 12.25 4.76 38.34
C ASP A 315 13.28 4.37 39.40
N ASP A 316 14.33 5.20 39.51
CA ASP A 316 15.24 5.23 40.65
C ASP A 316 14.89 6.48 41.47
N ARG A 317 13.83 6.37 42.27
CA ARG A 317 13.73 7.11 43.52
C ARG A 317 13.88 6.15 44.69
N LEU A 318 15.14 5.84 44.97
CA LEU A 318 15.59 5.57 46.32
C LEU A 318 15.30 6.80 47.20
N GLY A 319 14.67 6.57 48.33
CA GLY A 319 14.44 7.57 49.36
C GLY A 319 14.01 6.91 50.66
N SER A 320 15.02 6.51 51.43
CA SER A 320 15.00 6.37 52.89
C SER A 320 14.31 7.55 53.59
#